data_AF-A0A0T7GI90-F1
#
_entry.id   AF-A0A0T7GI90-F1
#
_cell.length_a   1.000
_cell.length_b   1.000
_cell.length_c   1.000
_cell.angle_alpha   90.00
_cell.angle_beta   90.00
_cell.angle_gamma   90.00
#
_symmetry.space_group_name_H-M   'P 1'
#
loop_
_entity.id
_entity.type
_entity.pdbx_description
1 polymer ?
#
loop_
_entity_poly.entity_id
_entity_poly.type
_entity_poly.pdbx_seq_one_letter_code
_entity_poly.pdbx_strand_id
1 'polypeptide(L)'
;MKVFDPNSSDKNQTADFYVVGVIPINFDTPSFCTPIFRRDDGARYYLQSLVRKTVIKDFIYVGDQFSSESYSEIRGNRAIRKSDAVLVGFRYLDGSTIVDTKKIVLERLLDDAERFLNFPFLYLSLARQQNSLAMIKRALSHPEIQNAISKKWISIPKHFRGQNPNSWSKEDADLLVHLWKKGNSIASIAREIGKSRNSVAGKAKRLGLPTRLEDILGPPLKSRSVG
;
A
#
# COMPACT_ATOMS: atom_id res chain seq x y z
N MET A 1 -29.69 12.32 -31.25
CA MET A 1 -29.21 13.56 -30.65
C MET A 1 -30.11 13.86 -29.45
N LYS A 2 -29.68 13.56 -28.20
CA LYS A 2 -30.54 13.78 -27.02
C LYS A 2 -30.48 15.26 -26.63
N VAL A 3 -31.66 15.88 -26.57
CA VAL A 3 -31.87 17.28 -26.19
C VAL A 3 -31.40 17.48 -24.75
N PHE A 4 -30.50 18.43 -24.55
CA PHE A 4 -30.08 18.91 -23.23
C PHE A 4 -31.22 19.75 -22.66
N ASP A 5 -31.85 19.29 -21.57
CA ASP A 5 -32.90 20.03 -20.87
C ASP A 5 -32.25 20.93 -19.80
N PRO A 6 -32.23 22.27 -19.98
CA PRO A 6 -31.60 23.19 -19.05
C PRO A 6 -32.36 23.38 -17.73
N ASN A 7 -33.57 22.83 -17.57
CA ASN A 7 -34.38 22.94 -16.34
C ASN A 7 -34.16 21.78 -15.34
N SER A 8 -33.22 20.87 -15.59
CA SER A 8 -32.89 19.74 -14.71
C SER A 8 -31.99 20.12 -13.50
N SER A 9 -31.69 21.39 -13.28
CA SER A 9 -30.62 21.83 -12.36
C SER A 9 -30.95 21.77 -10.86
N ASP A 10 -32.23 21.72 -10.46
CA ASP A 10 -32.61 21.80 -9.03
C ASP A 10 -32.92 20.47 -8.34
N LYS A 11 -33.48 19.48 -9.04
CA LYS A 11 -33.79 18.17 -8.41
C LYS A 11 -32.55 17.34 -8.04
N ASN A 12 -31.38 17.75 -8.51
CA ASN A 12 -30.15 16.99 -8.35
C ASN A 12 -29.31 17.44 -7.14
N GLN A 13 -29.72 18.49 -6.41
CA GLN A 13 -28.98 18.96 -5.21
C GLN A 13 -29.32 18.18 -3.94
N THR A 14 -30.52 17.61 -3.84
CA THR A 14 -31.03 16.94 -2.62
C THR A 14 -31.12 15.42 -2.73
N ALA A 15 -30.74 14.84 -3.87
CA ALA A 15 -30.81 13.40 -4.08
C ALA A 15 -29.81 12.64 -3.19
N ASP A 16 -30.28 11.55 -2.60
CA ASP A 16 -29.47 10.63 -1.81
C ASP A 16 -28.89 9.53 -2.71
N PHE A 17 -27.58 9.29 -2.55
CA PHE A 17 -26.85 8.24 -3.23
C PHE A 17 -26.30 7.23 -2.23
N TYR A 18 -26.37 5.96 -2.58
CA TYR A 18 -25.93 4.84 -1.75
C TYR A 18 -24.84 4.06 -2.45
N VAL A 19 -23.79 3.71 -1.71
CA VAL A 19 -22.74 2.83 -2.23
C VAL A 19 -23.32 1.43 -2.40
N VAL A 20 -23.25 0.91 -3.63
CA VAL A 20 -23.72 -0.44 -3.99
C VAL A 20 -22.58 -1.39 -4.32
N GLY A 21 -21.37 -0.86 -4.49
CA GLY A 21 -20.20 -1.68 -4.76
C GLY A 21 -18.96 -0.87 -5.08
N VAL A 22 -17.90 -1.58 -5.48
CA VAL A 22 -16.66 -0.96 -5.93
C VAL A 22 -16.10 -1.63 -7.17
N ILE A 23 -15.37 -0.85 -7.98
CA ILE A 23 -14.61 -1.33 -9.13
C ILE A 23 -13.13 -1.35 -8.74
N PRO A 24 -12.54 -2.52 -8.46
CA PRO A 24 -11.11 -2.59 -8.20
C PRO A 24 -10.31 -2.33 -9.49
N ILE A 25 -9.12 -1.75 -9.35
CA ILE A 25 -8.17 -1.63 -10.48
C ILE A 25 -7.73 -3.03 -10.94
N ASN A 26 -7.62 -3.97 -10.00
CA ASN A 26 -7.22 -5.34 -10.24
C ASN A 26 -7.92 -6.27 -9.22
N PHE A 27 -8.55 -7.35 -9.71
CA PHE A 27 -9.30 -8.32 -8.89
C PHE A 27 -8.40 -9.36 -8.19
N ASP A 28 -7.16 -9.51 -8.60
CA ASP A 28 -6.23 -10.52 -8.09
C ASP A 28 -5.27 -9.97 -7.03
N THR A 29 -5.28 -8.65 -6.80
CA THR A 29 -4.36 -7.99 -5.87
C THR A 29 -5.06 -6.95 -5.00
N PRO A 30 -4.53 -6.66 -3.79
CA PRO A 30 -5.03 -5.56 -2.99
C PRO A 30 -4.89 -4.25 -3.77
N SER A 31 -6.00 -3.53 -3.91
CA SER A 31 -6.02 -2.34 -4.75
C SER A 31 -7.04 -1.33 -4.26
N PHE A 32 -6.77 -0.06 -4.55
CA PHE A 32 -7.78 0.97 -4.45
C PHE A 32 -8.88 0.72 -5.47
N CYS A 33 -10.10 1.06 -5.09
CA CYS A 33 -11.29 0.83 -5.89
C CYS A 33 -12.09 2.12 -6.04
N THR A 34 -12.81 2.22 -7.14
CA THR A 34 -13.75 3.32 -7.40
C THR A 34 -15.13 2.90 -6.89
N PRO A 35 -15.72 3.60 -5.90
CA PRO A 35 -17.06 3.29 -5.43
C PRO A 35 -18.10 3.55 -6.51
N ILE A 36 -19.08 2.64 -6.62
CA ILE A 36 -20.27 2.78 -7.45
C ILE A 36 -21.44 3.16 -6.56
N PHE A 37 -22.23 4.11 -7.05
CA PHE A 37 -23.39 4.63 -6.36
C PHE A 37 -24.68 4.32 -7.11
N ARG A 38 -25.76 4.19 -6.36
CA ARG A 38 -27.12 4.12 -6.87
C ARG A 38 -27.95 5.20 -6.18
N ARG A 39 -28.86 5.84 -6.93
CA ARG A 39 -29.81 6.80 -6.38
C ARG A 39 -30.97 6.05 -5.69
N ASP A 40 -31.59 6.66 -4.70
CA ASP A 40 -32.76 6.11 -3.98
C ASP A 40 -33.89 5.61 -4.90
N ASP A 41 -34.09 6.30 -6.03
CA ASP A 41 -35.24 6.10 -6.92
C ASP A 41 -35.09 5.06 -8.03
N GLY A 42 -33.93 4.41 -8.20
CA GLY A 42 -33.77 3.61 -9.42
C GLY A 42 -32.50 2.81 -9.58
N ALA A 43 -32.49 1.95 -10.61
CA ALA A 43 -31.46 0.94 -10.90
C ALA A 43 -30.19 1.48 -11.60
N ARG A 44 -30.04 2.80 -11.70
CA ARG A 44 -28.94 3.42 -12.44
C ARG A 44 -27.68 3.54 -11.58
N TYR A 45 -26.54 3.39 -12.22
CA TYR A 45 -25.22 3.47 -11.59
C TYR A 45 -24.55 4.81 -11.85
N TYR A 46 -23.90 5.31 -10.81
CA TYR A 46 -23.25 6.62 -10.80
C TYR A 46 -21.84 6.53 -10.24
N LEU A 47 -20.97 7.39 -10.75
CA LEU A 47 -19.66 7.68 -10.16
C LEU A 47 -19.61 9.12 -9.67
N GLN A 48 -18.92 9.32 -8.55
CA GLN A 48 -18.64 10.65 -8.02
C GLN A 48 -17.73 11.47 -8.98
N SER A 49 -18.13 12.71 -9.25
CA SER A 49 -17.29 13.76 -9.83
C SER A 49 -16.71 14.61 -8.71
N LEU A 50 -15.48 15.09 -8.85
CA LEU A 50 -14.74 15.70 -7.74
C LEU A 50 -14.43 17.18 -7.96
N VAL A 51 -14.51 17.97 -6.90
CA VAL A 51 -13.87 19.29 -6.80
C VAL A 51 -12.61 19.15 -5.94
N ARG A 52 -11.47 19.62 -6.46
CA ARG A 52 -10.17 19.62 -5.74
C ARG A 52 -9.78 18.25 -5.14
N LYS A 53 -10.32 17.15 -5.68
CA LYS A 53 -10.10 15.75 -5.26
C LYS A 53 -10.57 15.39 -3.85
N THR A 54 -11.31 16.26 -3.17
CA THR A 54 -11.70 16.04 -1.75
C THR A 54 -13.20 16.10 -1.52
N VAL A 55 -13.93 16.81 -2.38
CA VAL A 55 -15.37 17.03 -2.24
C VAL A 55 -16.10 16.53 -3.48
N ILE A 56 -17.27 15.90 -3.27
CA ILE A 56 -18.13 15.44 -4.36
C ILE A 56 -18.80 16.66 -5.00
N LYS A 57 -18.49 16.90 -6.28
CA LYS A 57 -19.15 17.91 -7.11
C LYS A 57 -20.53 17.44 -7.56
N ASP A 58 -20.58 16.23 -8.07
CA ASP A 58 -21.76 15.66 -8.73
C ASP A 58 -21.66 14.13 -8.78
N PHE A 59 -22.73 13.48 -9.22
CA PHE A 59 -22.80 12.06 -9.53
C PHE A 59 -23.08 11.89 -11.02
N ILE A 60 -22.11 11.33 -11.73
CA ILE A 60 -22.15 11.12 -13.17
C ILE A 60 -22.74 9.75 -13.44
N TYR A 61 -23.84 9.72 -14.18
CA TYR A 61 -24.41 8.47 -14.69
C TYR A 61 -23.41 7.79 -15.64
N VAL A 62 -23.11 6.53 -15.39
CA VAL A 62 -22.09 5.78 -16.15
C VAL A 62 -22.66 4.70 -17.08
N GLY A 63 -23.98 4.73 -17.32
CA GLY A 63 -24.65 3.79 -18.21
C GLY A 63 -25.13 2.52 -17.50
N ASP A 64 -25.84 1.69 -18.26
CA ASP A 64 -26.37 0.39 -17.83
C ASP A 64 -25.36 -0.76 -18.02
N GLN A 65 -24.11 -0.42 -18.35
CA GLN A 65 -23.07 -1.40 -18.72
C GLN A 65 -22.43 -2.10 -17.51
N PHE A 66 -22.81 -1.74 -16.28
CA PHE A 66 -22.34 -2.43 -15.08
C PHE A 66 -23.18 -3.67 -14.83
N SER A 67 -22.65 -4.84 -15.19
CA SER A 67 -23.14 -6.12 -14.69
C SER A 67 -22.69 -6.33 -13.24
N SER A 68 -23.36 -7.22 -12.51
CA SER A 68 -22.93 -7.66 -11.18
C SER A 68 -21.53 -8.30 -11.15
N GLU A 69 -20.99 -8.68 -12.30
CA GLU A 69 -19.63 -9.20 -12.46
C GLU A 69 -18.58 -8.09 -12.58
N SER A 70 -19.00 -6.86 -12.89
CA SER A 70 -18.10 -5.73 -13.16
C SER A 70 -17.64 -5.01 -11.88
N TYR A 71 -18.20 -5.37 -10.73
CA TYR A 71 -17.90 -4.75 -9.44
C TYR A 71 -18.08 -5.73 -8.28
N SER A 72 -17.43 -5.44 -7.15
CA SER A 72 -17.68 -6.17 -5.90
C SER A 72 -18.84 -5.51 -5.16
N GLU A 73 -19.93 -6.25 -4.94
CA GLU A 73 -21.12 -5.73 -4.24
C GLU A 73 -20.79 -5.36 -2.80
N ILE A 74 -21.26 -4.20 -2.37
CA ILE A 74 -21.16 -3.71 -0.99
C ILE A 74 -22.49 -3.07 -0.64
N ARG A 75 -22.98 -3.32 0.56
CA ARG A 75 -24.19 -2.69 1.06
C ARG A 75 -23.84 -1.58 2.03
N GLY A 76 -23.79 -0.36 1.51
CA GLY A 76 -23.67 0.85 2.33
C GLY A 76 -25.04 1.39 2.69
N ASN A 77 -25.36 1.46 3.98
CA ASN A 77 -26.63 2.06 4.46
C ASN A 77 -26.54 3.60 4.61
N ARG A 78 -25.39 4.19 4.29
CA ARG A 78 -25.14 5.62 4.42
C ARG A 78 -25.52 6.34 3.12
N ALA A 79 -26.45 7.27 3.21
CA ALA A 79 -26.74 8.22 2.15
C ALA A 79 -25.57 9.21 1.99
N ILE A 80 -25.22 9.50 0.74
CA ILE A 80 -24.16 10.42 0.33
C ILE A 80 -24.75 11.44 -0.64
N ARG A 81 -24.33 12.70 -0.49
CA ARG A 81 -24.86 13.84 -1.24
C ARG A 81 -23.74 14.61 -1.95
N LYS A 82 -24.14 15.57 -2.78
CA LYS A 82 -23.22 16.60 -3.26
C LYS A 82 -22.64 17.37 -2.07
N SER A 83 -21.42 17.85 -2.22
CA SER A 83 -20.64 18.54 -1.18
C SER A 83 -20.13 17.65 -0.03
N ASP A 84 -20.52 16.37 0.03
CA ASP A 84 -19.92 15.42 0.96
C ASP A 84 -18.46 15.12 0.61
N ALA A 85 -17.75 14.57 1.59
CA ALA A 85 -16.40 14.06 1.39
C ALA A 85 -16.39 12.91 0.37
N VAL A 86 -15.37 12.94 -0.49
CA VAL A 86 -15.12 11.89 -1.48
C VAL A 86 -14.88 10.54 -0.81
N LEU A 87 -15.58 9.52 -1.28
CA LEU A 87 -15.35 8.14 -0.86
C LEU A 87 -14.35 7.45 -1.77
N VAL A 88 -13.58 6.53 -1.22
CA VAL A 88 -12.69 5.64 -1.96
C VAL A 88 -12.88 4.23 -1.43
N GLY A 89 -12.74 3.25 -2.32
CA GLY A 89 -12.74 1.85 -1.94
C GLY A 89 -11.31 1.33 -1.78
N PHE A 90 -11.16 0.28 -0.98
CA PHE A 90 -9.97 -0.58 -1.01
C PHE A 90 -10.39 -2.03 -0.81
N ARG A 91 -9.92 -2.90 -1.71
CA ARG A 91 -10.15 -4.33 -1.64
C ARG A 91 -8.90 -5.05 -1.16
N TYR A 92 -9.04 -5.94 -0.20
CA TYR A 92 -7.99 -6.79 0.34
C TYR A 92 -7.83 -8.08 -0.48
N LEU A 93 -6.77 -8.83 -0.22
CA LEU A 93 -6.47 -10.09 -0.93
C LEU A 93 -7.53 -11.17 -0.70
N ASP A 94 -8.15 -11.17 0.49
CA ASP A 94 -9.24 -12.09 0.85
C ASP A 94 -10.60 -11.72 0.21
N GLY A 95 -10.63 -10.67 -0.61
CA GLY A 95 -11.83 -10.16 -1.27
C GLY A 95 -12.67 -9.22 -0.40
N SER A 96 -12.37 -9.08 0.89
CA SER A 96 -13.03 -8.09 1.73
C SER A 96 -12.74 -6.68 1.21
N THR A 97 -13.70 -5.78 1.39
CA THR A 97 -13.61 -4.41 0.88
C THR A 97 -14.06 -3.41 1.92
N ILE A 98 -13.35 -2.28 1.98
CA ILE A 98 -13.76 -1.09 2.75
C ILE A 98 -14.07 0.05 1.80
N VAL A 99 -15.08 0.84 2.14
CA VAL A 99 -15.41 2.10 1.46
C VAL A 99 -15.62 3.17 2.50
N ASP A 100 -14.78 4.21 2.45
CA ASP A 100 -14.88 5.35 3.35
C ASP A 100 -14.17 6.56 2.71
N THR A 101 -14.08 7.66 3.43
CA THR A 101 -13.23 8.79 3.06
C THR A 101 -11.79 8.34 2.90
N LYS A 102 -11.07 9.01 2.00
CA LYS A 102 -9.65 8.72 1.74
C LYS A 102 -8.80 8.68 3.01
N LYS A 103 -9.07 9.57 3.97
CA LYS A 103 -8.36 9.62 5.25
C LYS A 103 -8.53 8.31 6.02
N ILE A 104 -9.77 7.89 6.25
CA ILE A 104 -10.08 6.69 7.06
C ILE A 104 -9.56 5.41 6.38
N VAL A 105 -9.72 5.30 5.05
CA VAL A 105 -9.17 4.16 4.31
C VAL A 105 -7.66 4.11 4.48
N LEU A 106 -6.95 5.23 4.30
CA LEU A 106 -5.49 5.25 4.45
C LEU A 106 -5.04 4.95 5.88
N GLU A 107 -5.72 5.47 6.91
CA GLU A 107 -5.42 5.14 8.31
C GLU A 107 -5.49 3.63 8.55
N ARG A 108 -6.56 2.96 8.10
CA ARG A 108 -6.69 1.50 8.23
C ARG A 108 -5.61 0.73 7.46
N LEU A 109 -5.24 1.19 6.27
CA LEU A 109 -4.17 0.54 5.49
C LEU A 109 -2.80 0.73 6.13
N LEU A 110 -2.59 1.85 6.82
CA LEU A 110 -1.35 2.14 7.52
C LEU A 110 -1.22 1.32 8.80
N ASP A 111 -2.32 1.09 9.52
CA ASP A 111 -2.35 0.24 10.72
C ASP A 111 -1.95 -1.21 10.40
N ASP A 112 -2.24 -1.68 9.18
CA ASP A 112 -1.91 -3.02 8.68
C ASP A 112 -0.88 -3.00 7.54
N ALA A 113 0.02 -2.01 7.53
CA ALA A 113 0.94 -1.79 6.41
C ALA A 113 1.83 -3.01 6.09
N GLU A 114 2.23 -3.75 7.13
CA GLU A 114 3.09 -4.94 7.03
C GLU A 114 2.43 -6.07 6.22
N ARG A 115 1.09 -6.15 6.17
CA ARG A 115 0.37 -7.11 5.30
C ARG A 115 0.64 -6.87 3.82
N PHE A 116 1.06 -5.66 3.45
CA PHE A 116 1.32 -5.27 2.06
C PHE A 116 2.78 -5.40 1.62
N LEU A 117 3.67 -5.99 2.43
CA LEU A 117 5.09 -6.15 2.06
C LEU A 117 5.31 -6.86 0.73
N ASN A 118 4.46 -7.83 0.39
CA ASN A 118 4.55 -8.57 -0.87
C ASN A 118 3.94 -7.80 -2.06
N PHE A 119 3.40 -6.61 -1.83
CA PHE A 119 2.85 -5.69 -2.83
C PHE A 119 3.65 -4.40 -2.84
N PRO A 120 4.90 -4.44 -3.35
CA PRO A 120 5.91 -3.42 -3.06
C PRO A 120 5.53 -2.00 -3.52
N PHE A 121 4.76 -1.86 -4.60
CA PHE A 121 4.27 -0.55 -5.06
C PHE A 121 3.20 0.04 -4.15
N LEU A 122 2.29 -0.80 -3.66
CA LEU A 122 1.29 -0.39 -2.67
C LEU A 122 2.00 -0.01 -1.36
N TYR A 123 2.91 -0.86 -0.88
CA TYR A 123 3.69 -0.59 0.33
C TYR A 123 4.49 0.72 0.23
N LEU A 124 5.17 0.96 -0.90
CA LEU A 124 5.87 2.22 -1.16
C LEU A 124 4.90 3.42 -1.16
N SER A 125 3.69 3.26 -1.69
CA SER A 125 2.69 4.35 -1.69
C SER A 125 2.23 4.71 -0.27
N LEU A 126 2.00 3.70 0.58
CA LEU A 126 1.67 3.88 1.99
C LEU A 126 2.83 4.50 2.78
N ALA A 127 4.04 4.01 2.54
CA ALA A 127 5.25 4.54 3.17
C ALA A 127 5.47 6.04 2.88
N ARG A 128 5.15 6.49 1.65
CA ARG A 128 5.17 7.91 1.28
C ARG A 128 4.09 8.72 1.98
N GLN A 129 2.89 8.15 2.11
CA GLN A 129 1.77 8.81 2.77
C GLN A 129 2.07 9.07 4.25
N GLN A 130 2.75 8.14 4.93
CA GLN A 130 3.22 8.32 6.31
C GLN A 130 4.49 9.15 6.43
N ASN A 131 5.18 9.45 5.32
CA ASN A 131 6.52 10.01 5.33
C ASN A 131 7.51 9.20 6.21
N SER A 132 7.34 7.88 6.27
CA SER A 132 8.13 7.00 7.13
C SER A 132 9.42 6.55 6.43
N LEU A 133 10.56 7.05 6.92
CA LEU A 133 11.88 6.72 6.38
C LEU A 133 12.17 5.20 6.45
N ALA A 134 11.79 4.55 7.54
CA ALA A 134 11.99 3.10 7.71
C ALA A 134 11.20 2.30 6.68
N MET A 135 9.91 2.60 6.50
CA MET A 135 9.08 1.93 5.50
C MET A 135 9.57 2.21 4.08
N ILE A 136 10.00 3.44 3.78
CA ILE A 136 10.53 3.77 2.46
C ILE A 136 11.82 2.99 2.17
N LYS A 137 12.75 2.91 3.14
CA LYS A 137 13.95 2.07 3.00
C LYS A 137 13.59 0.61 2.73
N ARG A 138 12.62 0.08 3.47
CA ARG A 138 12.12 -1.30 3.29
C ARG A 138 11.52 -1.50 1.89
N ALA A 139 10.65 -0.60 1.43
CA ALA A 139 10.11 -0.60 0.07
C ALA A 139 11.22 -0.56 -1.00
N LEU A 140 12.23 0.28 -0.81
CA LEU A 140 13.36 0.39 -1.75
C LEU A 140 14.22 -0.88 -1.80
N SER A 141 14.14 -1.77 -0.81
CA SER A 141 14.87 -3.05 -0.87
C SER A 141 14.26 -4.05 -1.87
N HIS A 142 13.04 -3.81 -2.36
CA HIS A 142 12.37 -4.69 -3.30
C HIS A 142 12.94 -4.54 -4.73
N PRO A 143 13.29 -5.65 -5.41
CA PRO A 143 13.81 -5.63 -6.78
C PRO A 143 12.88 -4.94 -7.78
N GLU A 144 11.57 -5.10 -7.63
CA GLU A 144 10.55 -4.51 -8.50
C GLU A 144 10.58 -2.98 -8.44
N ILE A 145 10.80 -2.42 -7.24
CA ILE A 145 10.93 -0.98 -7.03
C ILE A 145 12.23 -0.48 -7.64
N GLN A 146 13.35 -1.18 -7.41
CA GLN A 146 14.64 -0.83 -8.00
C GLN A 146 14.59 -0.83 -9.54
N ASN A 147 13.93 -1.83 -10.13
CA ASN A 147 13.71 -1.89 -11.58
C ASN A 147 12.82 -0.75 -12.09
N ALA A 148 11.75 -0.40 -11.37
CA ALA A 148 10.91 0.73 -11.75
C ALA A 148 11.65 2.07 -11.66
N ILE A 149 12.55 2.23 -10.69
CA ILE A 149 13.41 3.42 -10.56
C ILE A 149 14.40 3.49 -11.72
N SER A 150 15.08 2.39 -12.06
CA SER A 150 16.07 2.37 -13.15
C SER A 150 15.42 2.72 -14.50
N LYS A 151 14.18 2.27 -14.71
CA LYS A 151 13.34 2.62 -15.87
C LYS A 151 12.71 4.02 -15.81
N LYS A 152 12.93 4.77 -14.73
CA LYS A 152 12.33 6.11 -14.49
C LYS A 152 10.80 6.11 -14.48
N TRP A 153 10.17 4.97 -14.17
CA TRP A 153 8.70 4.88 -14.01
C TRP A 153 8.22 5.49 -12.70
N ILE A 154 9.10 5.48 -11.68
CA ILE A 154 8.83 6.10 -10.38
C ILE A 154 10.02 7.00 -9.98
N SER A 155 9.70 8.16 -9.42
CA SER A 155 10.69 9.08 -8.85
C SER A 155 10.76 8.90 -7.34
N ILE A 156 11.96 8.88 -6.77
CA ILE A 156 12.16 8.92 -5.32
C ILE A 156 12.37 10.38 -4.88
N PRO A 157 11.75 10.83 -3.76
CA PRO A 157 11.99 12.17 -3.24
C PRO A 157 13.48 12.44 -3.01
N LYS A 158 13.91 13.69 -3.25
CA LYS A 158 15.33 14.07 -3.26
C LYS A 158 16.08 13.73 -1.96
N HIS A 159 15.43 13.80 -0.80
CA HIS A 159 16.04 13.46 0.49
C HIS A 159 16.32 11.96 0.68
N PHE A 160 15.80 11.10 -0.20
CA PHE A 160 16.20 9.69 -0.30
C PHE A 160 17.21 9.44 -1.44
N ARG A 161 17.42 10.41 -2.34
CA ARG A 161 18.44 10.32 -3.38
C ARG A 161 19.80 10.55 -2.71
N GLY A 162 20.63 9.50 -2.65
CA GLY A 162 21.97 9.58 -2.07
C GLY A 162 22.16 8.76 -0.79
N GLN A 163 21.08 8.27 -0.16
CA GLN A 163 21.23 7.17 0.78
C GLN A 163 21.43 5.90 -0.05
N ASN A 164 22.68 5.45 -0.16
CA ASN A 164 22.96 4.15 -0.74
C ASN A 164 22.11 3.13 0.02
N PRO A 165 21.20 2.35 -0.63
CA PRO A 165 20.38 1.35 0.06
C PRO A 165 21.26 0.36 0.86
N ASN A 166 22.52 0.21 0.46
CA ASN A 166 23.53 -0.59 1.15
C ASN A 166 24.27 0.11 2.31
N SER A 167 24.08 1.41 2.54
CA SER A 167 24.68 2.12 3.68
C SER A 167 24.06 1.63 4.99
N TRP A 168 24.88 1.28 5.97
CA TRP A 168 24.41 0.78 7.27
C TRP A 168 24.25 1.95 8.23
N SER A 169 23.01 2.21 8.66
CA SER A 169 22.76 3.11 9.80
C SER A 169 23.09 2.41 11.13
N LYS A 170 23.14 3.17 12.22
CA LYS A 170 23.30 2.60 13.57
C LYS A 170 22.07 1.76 13.92
N GLU A 171 20.89 2.26 13.59
CA GLU A 171 19.60 1.61 13.80
C GLU A 171 19.51 0.29 13.02
N ASP A 172 20.00 0.26 11.78
CA ASP A 172 20.05 -0.95 10.95
C ASP A 172 20.94 -2.02 11.61
N ALA A 173 22.08 -1.61 12.18
CA ALA A 173 23.01 -2.51 12.86
C ALA A 173 22.43 -3.04 14.18
N ASP A 174 21.79 -2.18 14.98
CA ASP A 174 21.15 -2.57 16.24
C ASP A 174 19.99 -3.54 15.98
N LEU A 175 19.17 -3.27 14.95
CA LEU A 175 18.09 -4.16 14.53
C LEU A 175 18.62 -5.52 14.03
N LEU A 176 19.74 -5.52 13.29
CA LEU A 176 20.39 -6.76 12.88
C LEU A 176 20.80 -7.61 14.08
N VAL A 177 21.47 -7.02 15.09
CA VAL A 177 21.91 -7.74 16.29
C VAL A 177 20.71 -8.33 17.03
N HIS A 178 19.64 -7.55 17.18
CA HIS A 178 18.41 -7.99 17.84
C HIS A 178 17.75 -9.18 17.14
N LEU A 179 17.54 -9.09 15.82
CA LEU A 179 16.90 -10.15 15.05
C LEU A 179 17.80 -11.40 14.95
N TRP A 180 19.12 -11.21 14.92
CA TRP A 180 20.08 -12.32 14.93
C TRP A 180 19.99 -13.12 16.23
N LYS A 181 19.95 -12.45 17.38
CA LYS A 181 19.77 -13.10 18.69
C LYS A 181 18.44 -13.84 18.82
N LYS A 182 17.41 -13.41 18.10
CA LYS A 182 16.12 -14.12 18.01
C LYS A 182 16.14 -15.35 17.09
N GLY A 183 17.26 -15.63 16.41
CA GLY A 183 17.39 -16.78 15.50
C GLY A 183 16.77 -16.57 14.11
N ASN A 184 16.31 -15.35 13.78
CA ASN A 184 15.66 -15.08 12.49
C ASN A 184 16.61 -15.37 11.32
N SER A 185 16.14 -16.04 10.26
CA SER A 185 16.97 -16.35 9.07
C SER A 185 17.59 -15.10 8.43
N ILE A 186 18.78 -15.21 7.82
CA ILE A 186 19.42 -14.10 7.09
C ILE A 186 18.46 -13.51 6.05
N ALA A 187 17.68 -14.35 5.39
CA ALA A 187 16.64 -13.94 4.46
C ALA A 187 15.54 -13.11 5.13
N SER A 188 15.11 -13.47 6.34
CA SER A 188 14.12 -12.72 7.09
C SER A 188 14.68 -11.39 7.59
N ILE A 189 15.90 -11.39 8.13
CA ILE A 189 16.60 -10.18 8.59
C ILE A 189 16.80 -9.20 7.41
N ALA A 190 17.21 -9.71 6.25
CA ALA A 190 17.36 -8.93 5.02
C ALA A 190 16.07 -8.20 4.65
N ARG A 191 14.92 -8.89 4.69
CA ARG A 191 13.61 -8.29 4.43
C ARG A 191 13.20 -7.27 5.50
N GLU A 192 13.54 -7.51 6.75
CA GLU A 192 13.19 -6.63 7.87
C GLU A 192 13.97 -5.31 7.82
N ILE A 193 15.28 -5.38 7.58
CA ILE A 193 16.15 -4.19 7.54
C ILE A 193 16.09 -3.49 6.16
N GLY A 194 15.63 -4.19 5.13
CA GLY A 194 15.65 -3.70 3.75
C GLY A 194 17.05 -3.70 3.14
N LYS A 195 17.84 -4.76 3.38
CA LYS A 195 19.18 -4.97 2.82
C LYS A 195 19.25 -6.29 2.05
N SER A 196 20.25 -6.46 1.18
CA SER A 196 20.48 -7.75 0.54
C SER A 196 20.98 -8.80 1.55
N ARG A 197 20.69 -10.08 1.29
CA ARG A 197 21.19 -11.22 2.11
C ARG A 197 22.70 -11.17 2.29
N ASN A 198 23.44 -10.85 1.22
CA ASN A 198 24.90 -10.76 1.25
C ASN A 198 25.38 -9.57 2.09
N SER A 199 24.69 -8.44 2.04
CA SER A 199 25.00 -7.28 2.89
C SER A 199 24.80 -7.59 4.37
N VAL A 200 23.70 -8.28 4.71
CA VAL A 200 23.41 -8.77 6.08
C VAL A 200 24.49 -9.74 6.55
N ALA A 201 24.80 -10.78 5.76
CA ALA A 201 25.83 -11.77 6.10
C ALA A 201 27.21 -11.11 6.31
N GLY A 202 27.60 -10.21 5.39
CA GLY A 202 28.86 -9.48 5.50
C GLY A 202 28.91 -8.52 6.69
N LYS A 203 27.79 -7.86 7.03
CA LYS A 203 27.71 -6.99 8.21
C LYS A 203 27.73 -7.79 9.51
N ALA A 204 27.00 -8.89 9.61
CA ALA A 204 26.98 -9.76 10.77
C ALA A 204 28.39 -10.28 11.10
N LYS A 205 29.13 -10.72 10.07
CA LYS A 205 30.54 -11.13 10.20
C LYS A 205 31.42 -10.00 10.75
N ARG A 206 31.28 -8.77 10.23
CA ARG A 206 32.05 -7.60 10.71
C ARG A 206 31.67 -7.16 12.13
N LEU A 207 30.45 -7.43 12.56
CA LEU A 207 30.00 -7.17 13.93
C LEU A 207 30.40 -8.28 14.91
N GLY A 208 31.07 -9.35 14.44
CA GLY A 208 31.49 -10.47 15.26
C GLY A 208 30.32 -11.31 15.79
N LEU A 209 29.19 -11.32 15.09
CA LEU A 209 28.07 -12.18 15.47
C LEU A 209 28.41 -13.65 15.19
N PRO A 210 28.02 -14.57 16.10
CA PRO A 210 28.37 -15.97 15.98
C PRO A 210 27.83 -16.55 14.69
N THR A 211 28.67 -17.38 14.07
CA THR A 211 28.25 -18.20 12.94
C THR A 211 27.23 -19.19 13.46
N ARG A 212 26.13 -19.45 12.75
CA ARG A 212 25.09 -20.39 13.23
C ARG A 212 25.58 -21.81 13.52
N LEU A 213 26.75 -22.18 12.99
CA LEU A 213 27.45 -23.42 13.31
C LEU A 213 28.07 -23.38 14.72
N GLU A 214 28.55 -22.22 15.18
CA GLU A 214 29.17 -22.03 16.50
C GLU A 214 28.13 -22.06 17.63
N ASP A 215 26.87 -21.70 17.36
CA ASP A 215 25.77 -21.84 18.32
C ASP A 215 25.45 -23.33 18.63
N ILE A 216 25.76 -24.23 17.70
CA ILE A 216 25.51 -25.68 17.84
C ILE A 216 26.77 -26.43 18.30
N LEU A 217 27.96 -25.98 17.87
CA LEU A 217 29.22 -26.72 18.04
C LEU A 217 30.22 -26.03 18.98
N GLY A 218 29.90 -24.84 19.51
CA GLY A 218 30.85 -24.00 20.24
C GLY A 218 31.89 -23.34 19.31
N PRO A 219 32.69 -22.38 19.82
CA PRO A 219 33.73 -21.74 19.02
C PRO A 219 34.79 -22.78 18.60
N PRO A 220 35.29 -22.73 17.35
CA PRO A 220 36.33 -23.64 16.90
C PRO A 220 37.59 -23.44 17.76
N LEU A 221 38.12 -24.55 18.28
CA LEU A 221 39.37 -24.57 19.02
C LEU A 221 40.47 -23.95 18.13
N LYS A 222 41.03 -22.82 18.58
CA LYS A 222 42.19 -22.20 17.92
C LYS A 222 43.29 -23.25 17.81
N SER A 223 43.65 -23.63 16.59
CA SER A 223 44.86 -24.40 16.36
C SER A 223 46.03 -23.58 16.87
N ARG A 224 46.70 -24.09 17.90
CA ARG A 224 47.99 -23.57 18.34
C ARG A 224 48.94 -23.73 17.15
N SER A 225 49.38 -22.62 16.59
CA SER A 225 50.59 -22.53 15.79
C SER A 225 51.75 -23.00 16.68
N VAL A 226 52.24 -24.21 16.40
CA VAL A 226 53.54 -24.66 16.89
C VAL A 226 54.57 -23.91 16.05
N GLY A 227 55.50 -23.24 16.74
CA GLY A 227 56.59 -22.48 16.14
C GLY A 227 57.63 -23.34 15.46
#